data_AF-A0A5M6IIR9-F1
#
_entry.id   AF-A0A5M6IIR9-F1
#
_cell.length_a   1.000
_cell.length_b   1.000
_cell.length_c   1.000
_cell.angle_alpha   90.00
_cell.angle_beta   90.00
_cell.angle_gamma   90.00
#
_symmetry.space_group_name_H-M   'P 1'
#
loop_
_entity.id
_entity.type
_entity.pdbx_description
1 polymer ?
#
loop_
_entity_poly.entity_id
_entity_poly.type
_entity_poly.pdbx_seq_one_letter_code
_entity_poly.pdbx_strand_id
1 'polypeptide(L)'
;MTGSKASMSPEGCARQLRESVRYAKAQIYGTIETLDQILAAAIEKGSMSEGQIAEAAEVLNIARDSVVHIAHDINNLAEAFMSVRDLLAVTQRSD
;
A
#
# COMPACT_ATOMS: atom_id res chain seq x y z
N MET A 1 8.55 24.90 -6.20
CA MET A 1 8.81 23.79 -7.15
C MET A 1 7.68 22.78 -7.00
N THR A 2 6.59 22.99 -7.73
CA THR A 2 5.45 22.07 -7.76
C THR A 2 5.73 21.02 -8.82
N GLY A 3 6.15 19.83 -8.39
CA GLY A 3 6.38 18.70 -9.28
C GLY A 3 5.11 18.39 -10.06
N SER A 4 5.19 18.54 -11.38
CA SER A 4 4.11 18.25 -12.32
C SER A 4 3.71 16.78 -12.18
N LYS A 5 2.54 16.51 -11.58
CA LYS A 5 1.86 15.21 -11.63
C LYS A 5 1.22 14.93 -13.01
N ALA A 6 1.63 15.62 -14.07
CA ALA A 6 0.93 15.65 -15.36
C ALA A 6 1.50 14.77 -16.48
N SER A 7 2.27 13.71 -16.20
CA SER A 7 2.95 12.97 -17.29
C SER A 7 2.88 11.45 -17.28
N MET A 8 2.13 10.81 -16.37
CA MET A 8 1.94 9.35 -16.48
C MET A 8 0.82 9.00 -17.45
N SER A 9 1.14 8.16 -18.44
CA SER A 9 0.10 7.51 -19.26
C SER A 9 -0.76 6.59 -18.38
N PRO A 10 -1.99 6.23 -18.82
CA PRO A 10 -2.82 5.26 -18.11
C PRO A 10 -2.09 3.93 -17.82
N GLU A 11 -1.26 3.46 -18.74
CA GLU A 11 -0.44 2.26 -18.56
C GLU A 11 0.65 2.45 -17.51
N GLY A 12 1.25 3.64 -17.46
CA GLY A 12 2.21 4.02 -16.42
C GLY A 12 1.59 4.01 -15.03
N CYS A 13 0.39 4.58 -14.91
CA CYS A 13 -0.36 4.62 -13.65
C CYS A 13 -0.79 3.21 -13.19
N ALA A 14 -1.29 2.38 -14.12
CA ALA A 14 -1.64 1.00 -13.83
C ALA A 14 -0.43 0.15 -13.43
N ARG A 15 0.75 0.40 -14.02
CA ARG A 15 2.00 -0.26 -13.63
C ARG A 15 2.44 0.14 -12.24
N GLN A 16 2.44 1.43 -11.93
CA GLN A 16 2.79 1.92 -10.60
C GLN A 16 1.87 1.34 -9.53
N LEU A 17 0.54 1.29 -9.76
CA LEU A 17 -0.37 0.67 -8.80
C LEU A 17 -0.04 -0.81 -8.57
N ARG A 18 0.25 -1.58 -9.63
CA ARG A 18 0.63 -2.99 -9.47
C ARG A 18 1.91 -3.15 -8.66
N GLU A 19 2.87 -2.25 -8.84
CA GLU A 19 4.12 -2.24 -8.07
C GLU A 19 3.85 -1.91 -6.59
N SER A 20 3.05 -0.89 -6.29
CA SER A 20 2.64 -0.55 -4.92
C SER A 20 1.91 -1.72 -4.25
N VAL A 21 0.99 -2.36 -4.97
CA VAL A 21 0.27 -3.55 -4.48
C VAL A 21 1.20 -4.72 -4.21
N ARG A 22 2.14 -5.00 -5.12
CA ARG A 22 3.15 -6.05 -4.93
C ARG A 22 4.02 -5.75 -3.71
N TYR A 23 4.45 -4.50 -3.54
CA TYR A 23 5.28 -4.07 -2.43
C TYR A 23 4.58 -4.29 -1.08
N ALA A 24 3.36 -3.77 -0.87
CA ALA A 24 2.73 -3.98 0.44
C ALA A 24 2.33 -5.43 0.68
N LYS A 25 2.01 -6.20 -0.37
CA LYS A 25 1.77 -7.65 -0.21
C LYS A 25 3.01 -8.34 0.35
N ALA A 26 4.20 -7.99 -0.13
CA ALA A 26 5.45 -8.52 0.41
C ALA A 26 5.67 -8.07 1.87
N GLN A 27 5.42 -6.80 2.19
CA GLN A 27 5.53 -6.29 3.55
C GLN A 27 4.56 -7.00 4.52
N ILE A 28 3.29 -7.14 4.15
CA ILE A 28 2.27 -7.80 4.99
C ILE A 28 2.65 -9.26 5.25
N TYR A 29 3.09 -10.01 4.24
CA TYR A 29 3.49 -11.40 4.46
C TYR A 29 4.76 -11.53 5.30
N GLY A 30 5.74 -10.64 5.10
CA GLY A 30 6.91 -10.57 5.97
C GLY A 30 6.52 -10.30 7.43
N THR A 31 5.63 -9.34 7.66
CA THR A 31 5.09 -9.07 9.01
C THR A 31 4.40 -10.28 9.62
N ILE A 32 3.56 -11.00 8.85
CA ILE A 32 2.88 -12.21 9.35
C ILE A 32 3.90 -13.28 9.75
N GLU A 33 4.92 -13.52 8.92
CA GLU A 33 5.96 -14.50 9.20
C GLU A 33 6.75 -14.14 10.47
N THR A 34 7.15 -12.88 10.64
CA THR A 34 7.84 -12.43 11.85
C THR A 34 6.97 -12.57 13.09
N LEU A 35 5.68 -12.22 13.02
CA LEU A 35 4.75 -12.38 14.15
C LEU A 35 4.56 -13.85 14.52
N ASP A 36 4.50 -14.75 13.54
CA ASP A 36 4.39 -16.19 13.77
C ASP A 36 5.62 -16.72 14.52
N GLN A 37 6.82 -16.29 14.14
CA GLN A 37 8.07 -16.63 14.83
C GLN A 37 8.10 -16.10 16.27
N ILE A 38 7.68 -14.85 16.48
CA ILE A 38 7.60 -14.24 17.82
C ILE A 38 6.63 -15.02 18.70
N LEU A 39 5.45 -15.37 18.17
CA LEU A 39 4.42 -16.14 18.88
C LEU A 39 4.91 -17.55 19.22
N ALA A 40 5.56 -18.24 18.27
CA ALA A 40 6.13 -19.56 18.50
C ALA A 40 7.16 -19.53 19.64
N ALA A 41 8.07 -18.56 19.62
CA ALA A 41 9.07 -18.38 20.68
C ALA A 41 8.44 -18.02 22.04
N ALA A 42 7.34 -17.24 22.05
CA ALA A 42 6.62 -16.89 23.26
C ALA A 42 5.87 -18.10 23.85
N ILE A 43 5.29 -18.95 23.01
CA ILE A 43 4.63 -20.20 23.42
C ILE A 43 5.65 -21.15 24.05
N GLU A 44 6.81 -21.33 23.42
CA GLU A 44 7.89 -22.19 23.95
C GLU A 44 8.36 -21.74 25.34
N LYS A 45 8.44 -20.42 25.57
CA LYS A 45 8.85 -19.82 26.84
C LYS A 45 7.70 -19.62 27.84
N GLY A 46 6.45 -19.82 27.42
CA GLY A 46 5.25 -19.54 28.21
C GLY A 46 5.01 -18.05 28.51
N SER A 47 5.74 -17.13 27.87
CA SER A 47 5.61 -15.69 28.05
C SER A 47 6.22 -14.89 26.89
N MET A 48 5.74 -13.66 26.68
CA MET A 48 6.39 -12.68 25.80
C MET A 48 7.34 -11.80 26.61
N SER A 49 8.55 -11.61 26.11
CA SER A 49 9.47 -10.57 26.60
C SER A 49 9.10 -9.18 26.06
N GLU A 50 9.54 -8.13 26.75
CA GLU A 50 9.37 -6.74 26.26
C GLU A 50 9.98 -6.54 24.88
N GLY A 51 11.13 -7.17 24.60
CA GLY A 51 11.77 -7.11 23.28
C GLY A 51 10.90 -7.72 22.17
N GLN A 52 10.26 -8.87 22.44
CA GLN A 52 9.31 -9.49 21.51
C GLN A 52 8.06 -8.64 21.30
N ILE A 53 7.56 -7.97 22.34
CA ILE A 53 6.42 -7.06 22.23
C ILE A 53 6.80 -5.84 21.37
N ALA A 54 7.99 -5.27 21.59
CA ALA A 54 8.49 -4.15 20.83
C ALA A 54 8.68 -4.50 19.34
N GLU A 55 9.29 -5.65 19.06
CA GLU A 55 9.48 -6.16 17.70
C GLU A 55 8.13 -6.39 16.99
N ALA A 56 7.18 -7.05 17.67
CA ALA A 56 5.82 -7.26 17.15
C ALA A 56 5.13 -5.92 16.83
N ALA A 57 5.25 -4.92 17.70
CA ALA A 57 4.68 -3.61 17.48
C ALA A 57 5.34 -2.87 16.29
N GLU A 58 6.66 -2.99 16.13
CA GLU A 58 7.39 -2.41 15.00
C GLU A 58 6.93 -2.99 13.66
N VAL A 59 6.89 -4.32 13.54
CA VAL A 59 6.47 -4.96 12.27
C VAL A 59 5.01 -4.71 11.94
N LEU A 60 4.14 -4.56 12.95
CA LEU A 60 2.74 -4.14 12.76
C LEU A 60 2.63 -2.70 12.26
N ASN A 61 3.46 -1.78 12.75
CA ASN A 61 3.51 -0.41 12.24
C ASN A 61 3.95 -0.36 10.77
N ILE A 62 4.97 -1.15 10.39
CA ILE A 62 5.43 -1.26 8.99
C ILE A 62 4.31 -1.76 8.07
N ALA A 63 3.58 -2.81 8.49
CA ALA A 63 2.45 -3.33 7.74
C ALA A 63 1.33 -2.29 7.59
N ARG A 64 0.98 -1.59 8.68
CA ARG A 64 -0.02 -0.52 8.65
C ARG A 64 0.36 0.57 7.67
N ASP A 65 1.59 1.07 7.73
CA ASP A 65 2.06 2.17 6.88
C ASP A 65 2.08 1.76 5.40
N SER A 66 2.41 0.49 5.12
CA SER A 66 2.32 -0.09 3.77
C SER A 66 0.88 -0.13 3.23
N VAL A 67 -0.10 -0.47 4.07
CA VAL A 67 -1.53 -0.45 3.70
C VAL A 67 -2.00 0.98 3.44
N VAL A 68 -1.62 1.95 4.29
CA VAL A 68 -1.96 3.36 4.11
C VAL A 68 -1.39 3.90 2.80
N HIS A 69 -0.15 3.54 2.45
CA HIS A 69 0.48 3.94 1.20
C HIS A 69 -0.31 3.45 -0.02
N ILE A 70 -0.71 2.17 -0.03
CA ILE A 70 -1.56 1.64 -1.11
C ILE A 70 -2.91 2.35 -1.17
N ALA A 71 -3.56 2.58 -0.03
CA ALA A 71 -4.87 3.25 -0.01
C ALA A 71 -4.79 4.65 -0.65
N HIS A 72 -3.70 5.37 -0.38
CA HIS A 72 -3.42 6.65 -1.03
C HIS A 72 -3.20 6.51 -2.53
N ASP A 73 -2.42 5.52 -2.98
CA ASP A 73 -2.19 5.27 -4.42
C ASP A 73 -3.48 4.89 -5.16
N ILE A 74 -4.35 4.08 -4.53
CA ILE A 74 -5.67 3.73 -5.08
C ILE A 74 -6.55 4.98 -5.21
N ASN A 75 -6.59 5.84 -4.20
CA ASN A 75 -7.37 7.08 -4.25
C ASN A 75 -6.88 8.02 -5.37
N ASN A 76 -5.56 8.20 -5.50
CA ASN A 76 -4.98 9.00 -6.60
C ASN A 76 -5.36 8.43 -7.98
N LEU A 77 -5.36 7.10 -8.13
CA LEU A 77 -5.77 6.45 -9.37
C LEU A 77 -7.28 6.63 -9.64
N ALA A 78 -8.12 6.51 -8.62
CA ALA A 78 -9.56 6.71 -8.75
C ALA A 78 -9.90 8.14 -9.20
N GLU A 79 -9.22 9.14 -8.64
CA GLU A 79 -9.32 10.54 -9.06
C GLU A 79 -8.92 10.72 -10.52
N ALA A 80 -7.79 10.14 -10.94
CA ALA A 80 -7.32 10.20 -12.32
C ALA A 80 -8.32 9.58 -13.31
N PHE A 81 -8.92 8.42 -12.98
CA PHE A 81 -9.95 7.80 -13.81
C PHE A 81 -11.22 8.65 -13.92
N MET A 82 -11.67 9.26 -12.83
CA MET A 82 -12.83 10.16 -12.86
C MET A 82 -12.56 11.38 -13.76
N SER A 83 -11.38 11.99 -13.66
CA SER A 83 -10.99 13.11 -14.54
C SER A 83 -10.98 12.72 -16.02
N VAL A 84 -10.46 11.54 -16.37
CA VAL A 84 -10.48 11.06 -17.77
C VAL A 84 -11.91 10.79 -18.26
N ARG A 85 -12.76 10.19 -17.42
CA ARG A 85 -14.18 9.96 -17.74
C ARG A 85 -14.88 11.29 -18.03
N ASP A 86 -14.67 12.29 -17.20
CA ASP A 86 -15.33 13.59 -17.34
C ASP A 86 -14.87 14.31 -18.61
N LEU A 87 -13.59 14.20 -18.99
CA LEU A 87 -13.06 14.70 -20.27
C LEU A 87 -13.72 14.00 -21.47
N LEU A 88 -13.87 12.68 -21.43
CA LEU A 88 -14.52 11.90 -22.50
C LEU A 88 -16.01 12.28 -22.65
N ALA A 89 -16.69 12.57 -21.54
CA ALA A 89 -18.08 13.01 -21.56
C ALA A 89 -18.25 14.40 -22.21
N VAL A 90 -17.25 15.28 -22.10
CA VAL A 90 -17.24 16.60 -22.76
C VAL A 90 -17.01 16.46 -24.26
N THR A 91 -16.04 15.64 -24.68
CA THR A 91 -15.77 15.43 -26.11
C THR A 91 -16.94 14.76 -26.82
N GLN A 92 -17.63 13.80 -26.19
CA GLN A 92 -18.82 13.15 -26.76
C GLN A 92 -20.06 14.06 -26.88
N ARG A 93 -20.09 15.22 -26.20
CA ARG A 93 -21.16 16.22 -26.33
C ARG A 93 -20.86 17.31 -27.37
N SER A 94 -19.64 17.30 -27.93
CA SER A 94 -19.15 18.31 -28.86
C SER A 94 -19.26 17.88 -30.33
N ASP A 95 -19.73 16.65 -30.59
CA ASP A 95 -20.13 16.11 -31.90
C ASP A 95 -21.66 16.06 -31.99
#